data_AF-A0AB34J6E2-F1
#
_entry.id   AF-A0AB34J6E2-F1
#
_cell.length_a   1.000
_cell.length_b   1.000
_cell.length_c   1.000
_cell.angle_alpha   90.00
_cell.angle_beta   90.00
_cell.angle_gamma   90.00
#
_symmetry.space_group_name_H-M   'P 1'
#
loop_
_entity.id
_entity.type
_entity.pdbx_description
1 polymer ?
#
loop_
_entity_poly.entity_id
_entity_poly.type
_entity_poly.pdbx_seq_one_letter_code
_entity_poly.pdbx_strand_id
1 'polypeptide(L)'
;MPDTSATSGRTIPVPEVRMVHPWRRMRYNTSTARLRAEDSQEMLHRAAGNVRFIIFSRQRSASTTFVGLLNLHPNITCRWESFSNSFTAEKMRAYLGFSNRSEQHEHIPEFMSRFWNACPTRACGFKILHAQVRHPCG
;
A
#
# COMPACT_ATOMS: atom_id res chain seq x y z
N MET A 1 -61.94 60.46 -9.18
CA MET A 1 -61.76 60.58 -10.63
C MET A 1 -61.06 59.32 -11.09
N PRO A 2 -61.78 58.42 -11.79
CA PRO A 2 -61.27 57.14 -12.26
C PRO A 2 -60.54 57.30 -13.59
N ASP A 3 -59.68 56.35 -13.94
CA ASP A 3 -59.54 55.95 -15.34
C ASP A 3 -59.28 54.46 -15.46
N THR A 4 -60.00 53.89 -16.42
CA THR A 4 -60.24 52.48 -16.69
C THR A 4 -59.76 52.22 -18.11
N SER A 5 -58.92 51.21 -18.32
CA SER A 5 -58.73 50.53 -19.61
C SER A 5 -57.97 49.23 -19.34
N ALA A 6 -58.63 48.07 -19.28
CA ALA A 6 -59.11 47.25 -20.38
C ALA A 6 -58.00 46.46 -21.13
N THR A 7 -57.98 45.16 -20.82
CA THR A 7 -57.91 44.00 -21.74
C THR A 7 -56.62 43.72 -22.53
N SER A 8 -55.99 42.57 -22.25
CA SER A 8 -55.73 41.54 -23.28
C SER A 8 -55.26 40.25 -22.64
N GLY A 9 -56.06 39.20 -22.79
CA GLY A 9 -55.74 37.84 -22.36
C GLY A 9 -54.54 37.27 -23.11
N ARG A 10 -53.71 36.52 -22.38
CA ARG A 10 -52.85 35.48 -22.94
C ARG A 10 -52.95 34.26 -22.03
N THR A 11 -53.70 33.29 -22.52
CA THR A 11 -53.78 31.93 -21.99
C THR A 11 -52.37 31.34 -22.01
N ILE A 12 -51.77 31.18 -20.83
CA ILE A 12 -50.51 30.44 -20.67
C ILE A 12 -50.89 28.95 -20.70
N PRO A 13 -50.35 28.14 -21.63
CA PRO A 13 -50.59 26.70 -21.61
C PRO A 13 -49.94 26.12 -20.34
N VAL A 14 -50.77 25.50 -19.51
CA VAL A 14 -50.34 24.71 -18.35
C VAL A 14 -49.50 23.55 -18.88
N PRO A 15 -48.24 23.37 -18.43
CA PRO A 15 -47.49 22.20 -18.80
C PRO A 15 -48.16 20.96 -18.19
N GLU A 16 -48.56 20.07 -19.07
CA GLU A 16 -49.04 18.72 -18.76
C GLU A 16 -48.03 18.05 -17.82
N VAL A 17 -48.43 17.88 -16.56
CA VAL A 17 -47.67 17.12 -15.56
C VAL A 17 -47.73 15.66 -15.98
N ARG A 18 -46.78 15.24 -16.82
CA ARG A 18 -46.50 13.82 -17.05
C ARG A 18 -46.01 13.25 -15.72
N MET A 19 -46.88 12.50 -15.06
CA MET A 19 -46.53 11.60 -13.96
C MET A 19 -45.41 10.67 -14.44
N VAL A 20 -44.17 10.97 -14.06
CA VAL A 20 -43.05 10.05 -14.22
C VAL A 20 -43.22 8.99 -13.13
N HIS A 21 -43.68 7.81 -13.51
CA HIS A 21 -43.82 6.68 -12.59
C HIS A 21 -42.50 6.39 -11.83
N PRO A 22 -42.56 6.12 -10.51
CA PRO A 22 -41.38 6.02 -9.64
C PRO A 22 -40.51 4.76 -9.86
N TRP A 23 -40.80 3.95 -10.89
CA TRP A 23 -40.10 2.69 -11.17
C TRP A 23 -39.21 2.76 -12.42
N ARG A 24 -38.61 3.91 -12.72
CA ARG A 24 -37.43 3.92 -13.61
C ARG A 24 -36.30 3.20 -12.88
N ARG A 25 -36.17 1.92 -13.23
CA ARG A 25 -34.98 1.07 -13.05
C ARG A 25 -33.72 1.93 -12.99
N MET A 26 -33.23 2.17 -11.79
CA MET A 26 -31.89 2.67 -11.57
C MET A 26 -30.96 1.58 -12.06
N ARG A 27 -30.52 1.68 -13.32
CA ARG A 27 -29.35 0.95 -13.78
C ARG A 27 -28.20 1.51 -12.98
N TYR A 28 -27.84 0.84 -11.89
CA TYR A 28 -26.56 1.05 -11.26
C TYR A 28 -25.52 0.89 -12.37
N ASN A 29 -24.84 1.98 -12.72
CA ASN A 29 -23.63 1.91 -13.54
C ASN A 29 -22.62 1.11 -12.71
N THR A 30 -22.63 -0.21 -12.90
CA THR A 30 -21.76 -1.19 -12.25
C THR A 30 -20.28 -0.84 -12.43
N SER A 31 -19.95 -0.08 -13.48
CA SER A 31 -18.64 0.53 -13.71
C SER A 31 -18.23 1.50 -12.60
N THR A 32 -19.10 2.42 -12.20
CA THR A 32 -18.80 3.40 -11.13
C THR A 32 -18.79 2.80 -9.72
N ALA A 33 -19.55 1.71 -9.51
CA ALA A 33 -19.50 0.95 -8.25
C ALA A 33 -18.22 0.10 -8.15
N ARG A 34 -17.77 -0.50 -9.28
CA ARG A 34 -16.49 -1.21 -9.34
C ARG A 34 -15.30 -0.28 -9.13
N LEU A 35 -15.25 0.86 -9.81
CA LEU A 35 -14.18 1.84 -9.64
C LEU A 35 -14.11 2.38 -8.20
N ARG A 36 -15.26 2.67 -7.57
CA ARG A 36 -15.30 3.09 -6.16
C ARG A 36 -14.92 1.96 -5.19
N ALA A 37 -15.27 0.72 -5.50
CA ALA A 37 -14.85 -0.43 -4.71
C ALA A 37 -13.35 -0.68 -4.83
N GLU A 38 -12.78 -0.56 -6.03
CA GLU A 38 -11.34 -0.65 -6.29
C GLU A 38 -10.57 0.48 -5.60
N ASP A 39 -11.03 1.73 -5.68
CA ASP A 39 -10.45 2.86 -4.94
C ASP A 39 -10.55 2.67 -3.43
N SER A 40 -11.68 2.18 -2.93
CA SER A 40 -11.87 1.92 -1.50
C SER A 40 -10.99 0.76 -1.04
N GLN A 41 -10.80 -0.26 -1.88
CA GLN A 41 -9.88 -1.37 -1.62
C GLN A 41 -8.44 -0.88 -1.70
N GLU A 42 -8.06 -0.02 -2.64
CA GLU A 42 -6.73 0.57 -2.72
C GLU A 42 -6.46 1.48 -1.51
N MET A 43 -7.43 2.29 -1.09
CA MET A 43 -7.35 3.10 0.12
C MET A 43 -7.29 2.25 1.38
N LEU A 44 -8.03 1.14 1.49
CA LEU A 44 -7.93 0.18 2.59
C LEU A 44 -6.63 -0.63 2.54
N HIS A 45 -6.10 -0.91 1.35
CA HIS A 45 -4.79 -1.53 1.14
C HIS A 45 -3.66 -0.59 1.54
N ARG A 46 -3.83 0.73 1.34
CA ARG A 46 -2.93 1.77 1.86
C ARG A 46 -3.11 2.02 3.36
N ALA A 47 -4.33 1.88 3.88
CA ALA A 47 -4.67 2.16 5.29
C ALA A 47 -4.39 0.98 6.23
N ALA A 48 -4.39 -0.25 5.73
CA ALA A 48 -3.88 -1.40 6.48
C ALA A 48 -2.35 -1.32 6.49
N GLY A 49 -1.85 -0.57 7.46
CA GLY A 49 -0.47 -0.13 7.57
C GLY A 49 0.56 -1.20 7.21
N ASN A 50 1.59 -0.78 6.47
CA ASN A 50 2.69 -1.62 6.05
C ASN A 50 3.27 -2.37 7.27
N VAL A 51 3.02 -3.67 7.37
CA VAL A 51 3.48 -4.52 8.46
C VAL A 51 4.98 -4.66 8.31
N ARG A 52 5.73 -4.32 9.36
CA ARG A 52 7.20 -4.44 9.39
C ARG A 52 7.59 -5.56 10.35
N PHE A 53 8.44 -6.48 9.91
CA PHE A 53 8.88 -7.60 10.74
C PHE A 53 10.38 -7.89 10.57
N ILE A 54 10.99 -8.49 11.58
CA ILE A 54 12.40 -8.88 11.56
C ILE A 54 12.48 -10.34 12.00
N ILE A 55 13.20 -11.16 11.23
CA ILE A 55 13.42 -12.58 11.55
C ILE A 55 14.81 -12.73 12.14
N PHE A 56 14.88 -13.04 13.43
CA PHE A 56 16.12 -13.46 14.07
C PHE A 56 16.33 -14.95 13.84
N SER A 57 17.49 -15.32 13.30
CA SER A 57 17.77 -16.72 12.96
C SER A 57 19.21 -17.08 13.32
N ARG A 58 19.42 -18.35 13.70
CA ARG A 58 20.76 -18.89 13.94
C ARG A 58 21.37 -19.39 12.63
N GLN A 59 22.70 -19.49 12.61
CA GLN A 59 23.41 -20.14 11.52
C GLN A 59 22.95 -21.61 11.39
N ARG A 60 22.91 -22.12 10.15
CA ARG A 60 22.41 -23.49 9.82
C ARG A 60 20.95 -23.75 10.20
N SER A 61 20.12 -22.71 10.32
CA SER A 61 18.65 -22.87 10.42
C SER A 61 18.00 -23.01 9.04
N ALA A 62 16.81 -23.61 8.99
CA ALA A 62 15.94 -23.61 7.80
C ALA A 62 15.32 -22.22 7.50
N SER A 63 15.90 -21.15 8.05
CA SER A 63 15.40 -19.78 7.91
C SER A 63 15.40 -19.30 6.47
N THR A 64 16.36 -19.73 5.64
CA THR A 64 16.36 -19.42 4.19
C THR A 64 15.14 -20.02 3.49
N THR A 65 14.75 -21.25 3.83
CA THR A 65 13.55 -21.89 3.29
C THR A 65 12.30 -21.16 3.75
N PHE A 66 12.18 -20.84 5.04
CA PHE A 66 11.05 -20.07 5.58
C PHE A 66 10.89 -18.72 4.86
N VAL A 67 12.01 -18.04 4.66
CA VAL A 67 12.06 -16.74 4.00
C VAL A 67 11.72 -16.85 2.50
N GLY A 68 12.09 -17.95 1.85
CA GLY A 68 11.61 -18.31 0.51
C GLY A 68 10.09 -18.53 0.46
N LEU A 69 9.52 -19.26 1.43
CA LEU A 69 8.08 -19.49 1.53
C LEU A 69 7.29 -18.19 1.75
N LEU A 70 7.81 -17.26 2.56
CA LEU A 70 7.20 -15.94 2.75
C LEU A 70 7.11 -15.17 1.43
N ASN A 71 8.14 -15.24 0.60
CA ASN A 71 8.17 -14.55 -0.69
C ASN A 71 7.31 -15.20 -1.78
N LEU A 72 6.72 -16.39 -1.53
CA LEU A 72 5.69 -16.93 -2.42
C LEU A 72 4.37 -16.17 -2.30
N HIS A 73 4.14 -15.48 -1.18
CA HIS A 73 2.92 -14.72 -0.97
C HIS A 73 3.03 -13.34 -1.65
N PRO A 74 2.07 -12.94 -2.52
CA PRO A 74 2.18 -11.73 -3.34
C PRO A 74 2.22 -10.42 -2.52
N ASN A 75 1.71 -10.45 -1.28
CA ASN A 75 1.69 -9.29 -0.39
C ASN A 75 2.82 -9.28 0.65
N ILE A 76 3.81 -10.19 0.56
CA ILE A 76 4.93 -10.26 1.49
C ILE A 76 6.23 -10.09 0.74
N THR A 77 7.10 -9.21 1.24
CA THR A 77 8.50 -9.11 0.81
C THR A 77 9.38 -9.28 2.04
N CYS A 78 10.03 -10.42 2.12
CA CYS A 78 11.15 -10.64 3.01
C CYS A 78 12.46 -10.45 2.22
N ARG A 79 13.40 -9.66 2.74
CA ARG A 79 14.77 -9.59 2.25
C ARG A 79 15.66 -10.46 3.12
N TRP A 80 16.77 -10.93 2.56
CA TRP A 80 17.63 -11.88 3.26
C TRP A 80 18.49 -11.10 4.26
N GLU A 81 19.75 -11.47 4.43
CA GLU A 81 20.63 -10.93 5.47
C GLU A 81 21.08 -9.51 5.16
N SER A 82 20.24 -8.50 5.43
CA SER A 82 20.48 -7.09 5.09
C SER A 82 21.74 -6.48 5.71
N PHE A 83 22.27 -7.09 6.78
CA PHE A 83 23.48 -6.65 7.50
C PHE A 83 24.69 -7.57 7.26
N SER A 84 24.61 -8.51 6.32
CA SER A 84 25.74 -9.38 5.98
C SER A 84 26.69 -8.75 4.96
N ASN A 85 27.86 -9.38 4.79
CA ASN A 85 28.82 -9.05 3.74
C ASN A 85 28.48 -9.74 2.39
N SER A 86 27.24 -10.18 2.19
CA SER A 86 26.84 -10.83 0.94
C SER A 86 26.69 -9.81 -0.19
N PHE A 87 26.92 -10.25 -1.43
CA PHE A 87 26.72 -9.44 -2.64
C PHE A 87 25.29 -8.86 -2.74
N THR A 88 24.28 -9.62 -2.32
CA THR A 88 22.89 -9.17 -2.30
C THR A 88 22.68 -8.04 -1.28
N ALA A 89 23.28 -8.15 -0.10
CA ALA A 89 23.22 -7.09 0.92
C ALA A 89 23.97 -5.83 0.46
N GLU A 90 25.07 -5.99 -0.26
CA GLU A 90 25.83 -4.88 -0.83
C GLU A 90 25.04 -4.13 -1.90
N LYS A 91 24.44 -4.84 -2.85
CA LYS A 91 23.56 -4.21 -3.86
C LYS A 91 22.39 -3.46 -3.22
N MET A 92 21.77 -4.04 -2.19
CA MET A 92 20.68 -3.38 -1.48
C MET A 92 21.18 -2.14 -0.72
N ARG A 93 22.34 -2.20 -0.04
CA ARG A 93 22.95 -1.02 0.59
C ARG A 93 23.18 0.10 -0.42
N ALA A 94 23.81 -0.21 -1.56
CA ALA A 94 24.08 0.75 -2.61
C ALA A 94 22.77 1.34 -3.18
N TYR A 95 21.75 0.51 -3.40
CA TYR A 95 20.41 0.96 -3.83
C TYR A 95 19.78 1.94 -2.83
N LEU A 96 20.01 1.75 -1.54
CA LEU A 96 19.52 2.63 -0.47
C LEU A 96 20.43 3.85 -0.23
N GLY A 97 21.51 4.01 -1.00
CA GLY A 97 22.44 5.14 -0.93
C GLY A 97 23.54 5.02 0.13
N PHE A 98 23.87 3.80 0.56
CA PHE A 98 24.99 3.54 1.48
C PHE A 98 26.15 2.91 0.72
N SER A 99 27.34 3.48 0.89
CA SER A 99 28.56 3.10 0.18
C SER A 99 29.11 1.78 0.70
N ASN A 100 29.05 1.57 2.01
CA ASN A 100 29.62 0.39 2.66
C ASN A 100 28.85 -0.03 3.91
N ARG A 101 29.27 -1.13 4.53
CA ARG A 101 28.63 -1.68 5.73
C ARG A 101 28.89 -0.84 6.99
N SER A 102 30.04 -0.17 7.09
CA SER A 102 30.34 0.71 8.22
C SER A 102 29.36 1.87 8.26
N GLU A 103 29.19 2.56 7.14
CA GLU A 103 28.24 3.65 6.98
C GLU A 103 26.80 3.21 7.28
N GLN A 104 26.38 2.03 6.78
CA GLN A 104 25.09 1.44 7.14
C GLN A 104 24.92 1.25 8.66
N HIS A 105 25.95 0.76 9.34
CA HIS A 105 25.93 0.50 10.79
C HIS A 105 25.96 1.78 11.63
N GLU A 106 26.65 2.82 11.16
CA GLU A 106 26.67 4.15 11.79
C GLU A 106 25.30 4.83 11.67
N HIS A 107 24.58 4.59 10.58
CA HIS A 107 23.30 5.23 10.26
C HIS A 107 22.11 4.24 10.22
N ILE A 108 22.06 3.28 11.14
CA ILE A 108 20.99 2.26 11.20
C ILE A 108 19.58 2.85 11.11
N PRO A 109 19.19 3.91 11.87
CA PRO A 109 17.83 4.44 11.80
C PRO A 109 17.46 4.94 10.39
N GLU A 110 18.40 5.60 9.72
CA GLU A 110 18.21 6.09 8.36
C GLU A 110 18.14 4.94 7.36
N PHE A 111 19.06 3.97 7.45
CA PHE A 111 19.05 2.77 6.66
C PHE A 111 17.70 2.05 6.75
N MET A 112 17.19 1.86 7.97
CA MET A 112 15.93 1.18 8.23
C MET A 112 14.74 1.97 7.67
N SER A 113 14.75 3.30 7.81
CA SER A 113 13.72 4.17 7.21
C SER A 113 13.67 4.00 5.69
N ARG A 114 14.82 4.13 5.01
CA ARG A 114 14.93 3.94 3.55
C ARG A 114 14.55 2.53 3.12
N PHE A 115 14.97 1.50 3.87
CA PHE A 115 14.63 0.11 3.61
C PHE A 115 13.12 -0.13 3.63
N TRP A 116 12.42 0.35 4.66
CA TRP A 116 10.97 0.17 4.77
C TRP A 116 10.19 0.96 3.71
N ASN A 117 10.68 2.13 3.33
CA ASN A 117 10.05 2.96 2.30
C ASN A 117 10.26 2.39 0.88
N ALA A 118 11.34 1.64 0.67
CA ALA A 118 11.62 0.96 -0.59
C ALA A 118 10.83 -0.35 -0.77
N CYS A 119 10.03 -0.75 0.20
CA CYS A 119 9.35 -2.04 0.14
C CYS A 119 8.07 -1.96 -0.70
N PRO A 120 7.89 -2.86 -1.71
CA PRO A 120 6.78 -2.77 -2.65
C PRO A 120 5.47 -3.41 -2.13
N THR A 121 5.50 -4.12 -1.00
CA THR A 121 4.37 -4.93 -0.52
C THR A 121 3.84 -4.46 0.82
N ARG A 122 2.66 -4.98 1.20
CA ARG A 122 1.99 -4.64 2.46
C ARG A 122 2.69 -5.18 3.70
N ALA A 123 3.46 -6.25 3.59
CA ALA A 123 4.21 -6.81 4.70
C ALA A 123 5.67 -6.97 4.30
N CYS A 124 6.55 -6.32 5.05
CA CYS A 124 7.94 -6.18 4.73
C CYS A 124 8.78 -6.67 5.89
N GLY A 125 9.81 -7.44 5.59
CA GLY A 125 10.75 -7.83 6.61
C GLY A 125 12.10 -8.18 6.08
N PHE A 126 13.00 -8.50 7.00
CA PHE A 126 14.27 -9.08 6.63
C PHE A 126 14.79 -10.01 7.71
N LYS A 127 15.75 -10.84 7.31
CA LYS A 127 16.41 -11.79 8.19
C LYS A 127 17.69 -11.19 8.76
N ILE A 128 17.91 -11.36 10.07
CA ILE A 128 19.19 -11.12 10.74
C ILE A 128 19.74 -12.48 11.20
N LEU A 129 21.00 -12.74 10.89
CA LEU A 129 21.71 -13.84 11.52
C LEU A 129 22.25 -13.39 12.87
N HIS A 130 21.89 -14.12 13.92
CA HIS A 130 22.60 -14.03 15.19
C HIS A 130 23.99 -14.63 14.99
N ALA A 131 25.03 -13.80 15.10
CA ALA A 131 26.40 -14.29 15.14
C ALA A 131 26.54 -15.20 16.37
N GLN A 132 26.91 -16.47 16.17
CA GLN A 132 27.42 -17.25 17.29
C GLN A 132 28.70 -16.55 17.75
N VAL A 133 28.74 -16.16 19.03
CA VAL A 133 30.00 -15.96 19.72
C VAL A 133 30.76 -17.26 19.52
N ARG A 134 31.82 -17.24 18.70
CA ARG A 134 32.76 -18.35 18.65
C ARG A 134 33.36 -18.40 20.04
N HIS A 135 32.91 -19.33 20.88
CA HIS A 135 33.72 -19.69 22.03
C HIS A 135 35.02 -20.27 21.45
N PRO A 136 36.19 -19.68 21.73
CA PRO A 136 37.43 -20.39 21.48
C PRO A 136 37.36 -21.65 22.32
N CYS A 137 37.30 -22.81 21.68
CA CYS A 137 37.65 -24.05 22.36
C CYS A 137 39.14 -23.89 22.72
N GLY A 138 39.40 -23.62 24.00
CA GLY A 138 40.74 -23.71 24.57
C GLY A 138 41.20 -25.15 24.68
#